data_AF-A0A6C0K3Y3-F1
#
_entry.id   AF-A0A6C0K3Y3-F1
#
_cell.length_a   1.000
_cell.length_b   1.000
_cell.length_c   1.000
_cell.angle_alpha   90.00
_cell.angle_beta   90.00
_cell.angle_gamma   90.00
#
_symmetry.space_group_name_H-M   'P 1'
#
loop_
_entity.id
_entity.type
_entity.pdbx_description
1 polymer ?
#
loop_
_entity_poly.entity_id
_entity_poly.type
_entity_poly.pdbx_seq_one_letter_code
_entity_poly.pdbx_strand_id
1 'polypeptide(L)'
;MDCICGICLLPMDQHRRRHQLQCHHSFHRDCIRKWHQYKVNCPLCRKGDGDGDGDEEKEDLSLSMTAIARCFYMVESFTLMIVFSLWTSLIIGLFAISIFRFFSQFSFLYPQTTLPASYHQEMGGNLSWPVCFPHEEP
;
A
#
# COMPACT_ATOMS: atom_id res chain seq x y z
N MET A 1 50.38 -7.07 -21.71
CA MET A 1 50.21 -5.90 -22.58
C MET A 1 48.98 -5.16 -22.12
N ASP A 2 49.13 -3.91 -21.73
CA ASP A 2 48.04 -3.10 -21.18
C ASP A 2 47.08 -2.69 -22.30
N CYS A 3 45.80 -3.02 -22.16
CA CYS A 3 44.77 -2.53 -23.07
C CYS A 3 44.56 -1.04 -22.79
N ILE A 4 45.16 -0.17 -23.59
CA ILE A 4 45.05 1.30 -23.49
C ILE A 4 44.00 1.80 -24.49
N CYS A 5 43.21 2.80 -24.10
CA CYS A 5 42.26 3.44 -25.00
C CYS A 5 42.95 4.41 -25.96
N GLY A 6 42.86 4.18 -27.28
CA GLY A 6 43.47 5.06 -28.29
C GLY A 6 42.86 6.47 -28.42
N ILE A 7 41.79 6.80 -27.68
CA ILE A 7 41.15 8.12 -27.68
C ILE A 7 41.60 8.97 -26.49
N CYS A 8 41.61 8.40 -25.28
CA CYS A 8 41.98 9.12 -24.07
C CYS A 8 43.37 8.74 -23.52
N LEU A 9 44.01 7.72 -24.09
CA LEU A 9 45.33 7.20 -23.70
C LEU A 9 45.40 6.68 -22.25
N LEU A 10 44.25 6.40 -21.62
CA LEU A 10 44.16 5.78 -20.31
C LEU A 10 44.01 4.26 -20.40
N PRO A 11 44.47 3.51 -19.38
CA PRO A 11 44.22 2.07 -19.27
C PRO A 11 42.73 1.80 -19.20
N MET A 12 42.33 0.66 -19.78
CA MET A 12 40.95 0.21 -19.75
C MET A 12 40.61 -0.38 -18.38
N ASP A 13 40.12 0.46 -17.48
CA ASP A 13 39.67 0.01 -16.15
C ASP A 13 38.38 -0.82 -16.23
N GLN A 14 38.25 -1.79 -15.33
CA GLN A 14 37.04 -2.62 -15.19
C GLN A 14 35.78 -1.79 -14.87
N HIS A 15 35.96 -0.59 -14.32
CA HIS A 15 34.85 0.31 -13.97
C HIS A 15 34.26 1.05 -15.19
N ARG A 16 35.05 1.27 -16.24
CA ARG A 16 34.59 1.93 -17.47
C ARG A 16 34.23 0.87 -18.50
N ARG A 17 32.96 0.82 -18.91
CA ARG A 17 32.50 -0.14 -19.93
C ARG A 17 33.35 0.00 -21.19
N ARG A 18 33.97 -1.09 -21.63
CA ARG A 18 34.66 -1.17 -22.93
C ARG A 18 33.64 -1.45 -24.02
N HIS A 19 33.83 -0.81 -25.16
CA HIS A 19 33.09 -1.09 -26.38
C HIS A 19 34.09 -1.55 -27.44
N GLN A 20 33.82 -2.68 -28.07
CA GLN A 20 34.63 -3.23 -29.14
C GLN A 20 33.90 -3.05 -30.47
N LEU A 21 34.58 -2.42 -31.41
CA LEU A 21 34.08 -2.18 -32.75
C LEU A 21 34.14 -3.46 -33.59
N GLN A 22 33.44 -3.49 -34.73
CA GLN A 22 33.53 -4.59 -35.70
C GLN A 22 34.94 -4.77 -36.29
N CYS A 23 35.77 -3.72 -36.22
CA CYS A 23 37.18 -3.79 -36.58
C CYS A 23 38.09 -4.37 -35.47
N HIS A 24 37.50 -4.93 -34.41
CA HIS A 24 38.15 -5.51 -33.22
C HIS A 24 38.93 -4.53 -32.33
N HIS A 25 38.94 -3.23 -32.64
CA HIS A 25 39.51 -2.21 -31.76
C HIS A 25 38.60 -1.94 -30.57
N SER A 26 39.18 -1.83 -29.37
CA SER A 26 38.45 -1.54 -28.15
C SER A 26 38.70 -0.11 -27.67
N PHE A 27 37.63 0.56 -27.24
CA PHE A 27 37.67 1.90 -26.63
C PHE A 27 36.78 1.93 -25.39
N HIS A 28 36.92 2.96 -24.55
CA HIS A 28 35.88 3.23 -23.54
C HIS A 28 34.57 3.60 -24.26
N ARG A 29 33.43 3.09 -23.77
CA ARG A 29 32.08 3.41 -24.28
C ARG A 29 31.87 4.91 -24.38
N ASP A 30 32.28 5.68 -23.37
CA ASP A 30 32.16 7.14 -23.39
C ASP A 30 33.06 7.80 -24.46
N CYS A 31 34.26 7.27 -24.65
CA CYS A 31 35.21 7.82 -25.61
C CYS A 31 34.75 7.59 -27.05
N ILE A 32 34.31 6.36 -27.37
CA ILE A 32 33.81 6.05 -28.71
C ILE A 32 32.47 6.73 -29.00
N ARG A 33 31.58 6.83 -28.00
CA ARG A 33 30.32 7.58 -28.14
C ARG A 33 30.55 9.05 -28.49
N LYS A 34 31.50 9.71 -27.82
CA LYS A 34 31.89 11.10 -28.16
C LYS A 34 32.52 11.21 -29.55
N TRP A 35 33.29 10.21 -29.97
CA TRP A 35 33.87 10.18 -31.31
C TRP A 35 32.80 10.04 -32.41
N HIS A 36 31.81 9.16 -32.20
CA HIS A 36 30.69 8.94 -33.11
C HIS A 36 29.77 10.16 -33.30
N GLN A 37 29.80 11.14 -32.39
CA GLN A 37 29.10 12.42 -32.58
C GLN A 37 29.63 13.20 -33.79
N TYR A 38 30.89 12.98 -34.18
CA TYR A 38 31.54 13.71 -35.27
C TYR A 38 31.91 12.80 -36.45
N LYS A 39 32.31 11.54 -36.19
CA LYS A 39 32.74 10.58 -37.21
C LYS A 39 32.35 9.15 -36.84
N VAL A 40 31.66 8.45 -37.74
CA VAL A 40 31.20 7.05 -37.57
C VAL A 40 32.27 5.99 -37.91
N ASN A 41 33.53 6.40 -37.96
CA ASN A 41 34.64 5.54 -38.38
C ASN A 41 35.57 5.29 -37.21
N CYS A 42 36.15 4.09 -37.14
CA CYS A 42 37.15 3.77 -36.13
C CYS A 42 38.32 4.78 -36.14
N PRO A 43 38.72 5.35 -34.99
CA PRO A 43 39.85 6.30 -34.93
C PRO A 43 41.21 5.65 -35.26
N LEU A 44 41.33 4.33 -35.12
CA LEU A 44 42.57 3.60 -35.40
C LEU A 44 42.69 3.14 -36.86
N CYS A 45 41.62 2.57 -37.44
CA CYS A 45 41.70 1.98 -38.78
C CYS A 45 40.76 2.61 -39.82
N ARG A 46 39.96 3.61 -39.43
CA ARG A 46 39.00 4.33 -40.28
C ARG A 46 37.91 3.48 -40.95
N LYS A 47 37.80 2.19 -40.60
CA LYS A 47 36.70 1.34 -41.02
C LYS A 47 35.41 1.84 -40.38
N GLY A 48 34.35 1.97 -41.17
CA GLY A 48 33.03 2.33 -40.66
C GLY A 48 32.53 1.23 -39.74
N ASP A 49 32.01 1.62 -38.59
CA ASP A 49 31.27 0.68 -37.75
C ASP A 49 29.93 0.47 -38.41
N GLY A 50 29.77 -0.66 -39.10
CA GLY A 50 28.47 -1.09 -39.57
C GLY A 50 27.53 -1.09 -38.37
N ASP A 51 26.39 -0.42 -38.54
CA ASP A 51 25.34 -0.19 -37.54
C ASP A 51 25.11 -1.43 -36.67
N GLY A 52 25.67 -1.40 -35.47
CA GLY A 52 25.73 -2.52 -34.54
C GLY A 52 25.03 -2.11 -33.26
N ASP A 53 23.71 -2.26 -33.29
CA ASP A 53 22.76 -2.39 -32.18
C ASP A 53 23.01 -1.45 -31.00
N GLY A 54 22.27 -0.34 -31.00
CA GLY A 54 22.17 0.54 -29.85
C GLY A 54 21.69 -0.25 -28.65
N ASP A 55 22.58 -0.42 -27.68
CA ASP A 55 22.29 -0.92 -26.35
C ASP A 55 21.12 -0.10 -25.76
N GLU A 56 19.91 -0.68 -25.84
CA GLU A 56 18.67 -0.16 -25.26
C GLU A 56 18.89 0.08 -23.76
N GLU A 57 19.01 1.36 -23.40
CA GLU A 57 18.92 1.84 -22.03
C GLU A 57 17.45 1.81 -21.59
N LYS A 58 16.92 0.62 -21.28
CA LYS A 58 15.59 0.39 -20.68
C LYS A 58 15.66 0.02 -19.18
N GLU A 59 16.72 0.40 -18.48
CA GLU A 59 16.87 0.05 -17.05
C GLU A 59 16.38 1.13 -16.08
N ASP A 60 16.05 2.34 -16.56
CA ASP A 60 15.61 3.44 -15.68
C ASP A 60 14.07 3.60 -15.62
N LEU A 61 13.36 3.21 -16.68
CA LEU A 61 11.90 3.34 -16.74
C LEU A 61 11.17 2.26 -15.92
N SER A 62 11.73 1.06 -15.76
CA SER A 62 11.09 -0.05 -15.02
C SER A 62 11.14 0.15 -13.50
N LEU A 63 12.23 0.73 -12.98
CA LEU A 63 12.39 1.10 -11.58
C LEU A 63 11.41 2.23 -11.19
N SER A 64 11.20 3.21 -12.07
CA SER A 64 10.19 4.25 -11.85
C SER A 64 8.76 3.71 -11.96
N MET A 65 8.46 2.82 -12.91
CA MET A 65 7.11 2.24 -13.04
C MET A 65 6.75 1.38 -11.82
N THR A 66 7.71 0.61 -11.30
CA THR A 66 7.52 -0.19 -10.09
C THR A 66 7.33 0.71 -8.86
N ALA A 67 8.07 1.82 -8.75
CA ALA A 67 7.90 2.78 -7.66
C ALA A 67 6.54 3.51 -7.73
N ILE A 68 6.12 3.95 -8.92
CA ILE A 68 4.83 4.63 -9.13
C ILE A 68 3.66 3.66 -8.85
N ALA A 69 3.74 2.42 -9.33
CA ALA A 69 2.73 1.39 -9.04
C ALA A 69 2.63 1.12 -7.54
N ARG A 70 3.76 0.99 -6.84
CA ARG A 70 3.77 0.82 -5.37
C ARG A 70 3.17 2.02 -4.64
N CYS A 71 3.46 3.25 -5.08
CA CYS A 71 2.84 4.46 -4.52
C CYS A 71 1.33 4.49 -4.78
N PHE A 72 0.88 4.12 -5.98
CA PHE A 72 -0.54 4.07 -6.32
C PHE A 72 -1.28 3.06 -5.44
N TYR A 73 -0.77 1.83 -5.31
CA TYR A 73 -1.36 0.82 -4.43
C TYR A 73 -1.37 1.22 -2.95
N MET A 74 -0.34 1.94 -2.49
CA MET A 74 -0.26 2.43 -1.11
C MET A 74 -1.33 3.51 -0.84
N VAL A 75 -1.54 4.43 -1.80
CA VAL A 75 -2.56 5.49 -1.69
C VAL A 75 -3.97 4.90 -1.82
N GLU A 76 -4.20 4.00 -2.78
CA GLU A 76 -5.50 3.35 -3.00
C GLU A 76 -5.93 2.50 -1.80
N SER A 77 -5.00 1.78 -1.17
CA SER A 77 -5.31 1.00 0.03
C SER A 77 -5.73 1.91 1.19
N PHE A 78 -5.07 3.05 1.36
CA PHE A 78 -5.35 3.98 2.45
C PHE A 78 -6.67 4.72 2.26
N THR A 79 -7.00 5.11 1.02
CA THR A 79 -8.29 5.73 0.70
C THR A 79 -9.44 4.74 0.89
N LEU A 80 -9.29 3.47 0.48
CA LEU A 80 -10.29 2.43 0.72
C LEU A 80 -10.49 2.16 2.22
N MET A 81 -9.41 2.14 3.02
CA MET A 81 -9.48 1.93 4.47
C MET A 81 -10.25 3.07 5.18
N ILE A 82 -10.01 4.33 4.78
CA ILE A 82 -10.72 5.49 5.32
C ILE A 82 -12.19 5.46 4.91
N VAL A 83 -12.48 5.24 3.63
CA VAL A 83 -13.86 5.20 3.12
C VAL A 83 -14.64 4.09 3.81
N PHE A 84 -14.07 2.89 3.93
CA PHE A 84 -14.71 1.77 4.62
C PHE A 84 -15.02 2.12 6.08
N SER A 85 -14.05 2.69 6.80
CA SER A 85 -14.21 3.08 8.22
C SER A 85 -15.30 4.13 8.44
N LEU A 86 -15.42 5.09 7.52
CA LEU A 86 -16.48 6.11 7.54
C LEU A 86 -17.85 5.50 7.19
N TRP A 87 -17.90 4.59 6.22
CA TRP A 87 -19.12 3.93 5.79
C TRP A 87 -19.66 2.96 6.86
N THR A 88 -18.80 2.18 7.51
CA THR A 88 -19.19 1.30 8.61
C THR A 88 -19.69 2.09 9.81
N SER A 89 -19.05 3.21 10.15
CA SER A 89 -19.48 4.06 11.27
C SER A 89 -20.85 4.67 11.01
N LEU A 90 -21.10 5.14 9.78
CA LEU A 90 -22.40 5.65 9.37
C LEU A 90 -23.48 4.56 9.43
N ILE A 91 -23.20 3.37 8.89
CA ILE A 91 -24.15 2.25 8.86
C ILE A 91 -24.47 1.77 10.28
N ILE A 92 -23.46 1.59 11.13
CA ILE A 92 -23.65 1.18 12.54
C ILE A 92 -24.49 2.23 13.28
N GLY A 93 -24.22 3.51 13.06
CA GLY A 93 -25.02 4.60 13.64
C GLY A 93 -26.48 4.56 13.20
N LEU A 94 -26.73 4.41 11.89
CA LEU A 94 -28.09 4.29 11.35
C LEU A 94 -28.83 3.05 11.86
N PHE A 95 -28.12 1.92 11.97
CA PHE A 95 -28.68 0.68 12.50
C PHE A 95 -29.02 0.81 13.99
N ALA A 96 -28.13 1.41 14.79
CA ALA A 96 -28.39 1.69 16.20
C ALA A 96 -29.56 2.66 16.40
N ILE A 97 -29.68 3.70 15.56
CA ILE A 97 -30.82 4.62 15.59
C ILE A 97 -32.13 3.90 15.24
N SER A 98 -32.12 3.06 14.20
CA SER A 98 -33.28 2.25 13.81
C SER A 98 -33.71 1.30 14.92
N ILE A 99 -32.76 0.59 15.52
CA ILE A 99 -32.97 -0.30 16.65
C ILE A 99 -33.54 0.45 17.85
N PHE A 100 -32.96 1.59 18.21
CA PHE A 100 -33.43 2.39 19.34
C PHE A 100 -34.85 2.91 19.09
N ARG A 101 -35.16 3.36 17.87
CA ARG A 101 -36.51 3.78 17.49
C ARG A 101 -37.49 2.61 17.55
N PHE A 102 -37.09 1.43 17.07
CA PHE A 102 -37.88 0.21 17.16
C PHE A 102 -38.16 -0.19 18.62
N PHE A 103 -37.13 -0.21 19.48
CA PHE A 103 -37.30 -0.49 20.90
C PHE A 103 -38.14 0.58 21.61
N SER A 104 -38.03 1.87 21.23
CA SER A 104 -38.88 2.93 21.78
C SER A 104 -40.35 2.77 21.41
N GLN A 105 -40.64 2.21 20.22
CA GLN A 105 -41.99 1.85 19.80
C GLN A 105 -42.50 0.58 20.50
N PHE A 106 -41.61 -0.38 20.76
CA PHE A 106 -41.92 -1.61 21.50
C PHE A 106 -42.13 -1.38 23.00
N SER A 107 -41.45 -0.42 23.62
CA SER A 107 -41.78 0.03 24.99
C SER A 107 -43.21 0.55 25.12
N PHE A 108 -43.82 1.01 24.02
CA PHE A 108 -45.23 1.41 23.96
C PHE A 108 -46.19 0.22 23.75
N LEU A 109 -45.68 -0.90 23.20
CA LEU A 109 -46.41 -2.16 23.00
C LEU A 109 -46.15 -3.19 24.10
N TYR A 110 -45.43 -2.85 25.18
CA TYR A 110 -45.50 -3.61 26.42
C TYR A 110 -46.70 -3.08 27.21
N PRO A 111 -47.90 -3.67 27.07
CA PRO A 111 -49.02 -3.29 27.88
C PRO A 111 -48.64 -3.47 29.34
N GLN A 112 -49.03 -2.50 30.14
CA GLN A 112 -49.13 -2.59 31.59
C GLN A 112 -49.98 -3.83 31.92
N THR A 113 -49.36 -5.01 32.05
CA THR A 113 -50.01 -6.15 32.70
C THR A 113 -50.15 -5.74 34.16
N THR A 114 -51.27 -5.09 34.42
CA THR A 114 -51.97 -4.96 35.68
C THR A 114 -51.35 -5.79 36.79
N LEU A 115 -50.44 -5.17 37.56
CA LEU A 115 -50.24 -5.59 38.94
C LEU A 115 -51.60 -5.38 39.64
N PRO A 116 -52.19 -6.42 40.25
CA PRO A 116 -53.51 -6.30 40.87
C PRO A 116 -53.49 -5.23 41.97
N ALA A 117 -54.59 -4.48 42.03
CA ALA A 117 -54.84 -3.39 42.95
C ALA A 117 -54.97 -3.87 44.41
N SER A 118 -53.86 -4.21 45.06
CA SER A 118 -53.85 -4.56 46.48
C SER A 118 -52.62 -4.02 47.22
N TYR A 119 -52.25 -2.76 46.95
CA TYR A 119 -51.36 -2.03 47.85
C TYR A 119 -51.90 -0.63 48.09
N HIS A 120 -53.06 -0.58 48.74
CA HIS A 120 -53.50 0.61 49.45
C HIS A 120 -52.67 0.68 50.74
N GLN A 121 -51.73 1.62 50.76
CA GLN A 121 -51.34 2.45 51.90
C GLN A 121 -51.68 1.94 53.32
N GLU A 122 -50.69 1.44 54.06
CA GLU A 122 -50.65 1.62 55.52
C GLU A 122 -49.23 2.10 55.92
N MET A 123 -49.11 3.41 56.15
CA MET A 123 -47.97 4.00 56.84
C MET A 123 -48.12 3.73 58.33
N GLY A 124 -47.23 2.92 58.90
CA GLY A 124 -47.13 2.78 60.35
C GLY A 124 -46.35 1.55 60.77
N GLY A 125 -45.09 1.74 61.11
CA GLY A 125 -44.36 0.99 62.15
C GLY A 125 -44.31 -0.54 62.11
N ASN A 126 -43.08 -1.04 62.22
CA ASN A 126 -42.68 -2.32 62.83
C ASN A 126 -42.30 -3.48 61.87
N LEU A 127 -40.99 -3.70 61.81
CA LEU A 127 -40.24 -4.98 61.78
C LEU A 127 -40.98 -6.24 61.27
N SER A 128 -40.52 -6.77 60.12
CA SER A 128 -40.02 -8.16 59.98
C SER A 128 -39.76 -8.49 58.51
N TRP A 129 -38.51 -8.82 58.17
CA TRP A 129 -38.14 -9.38 56.87
C TRP A 129 -38.41 -10.90 56.89
N PRO A 130 -39.04 -11.50 55.87
CA PRO A 130 -38.91 -12.93 55.65
C PRO A 130 -37.91 -13.19 54.51
N VAL A 131 -36.70 -13.59 54.89
CA VAL A 131 -35.77 -14.28 53.99
C VAL A 131 -36.10 -15.77 54.09
N CYS A 132 -36.74 -16.32 53.07
CA CYS A 132 -36.89 -17.78 52.94
C CYS A 132 -35.84 -18.30 51.95
N PHE A 133 -34.80 -18.93 52.49
CA PHE A 133 -33.94 -19.87 51.77
C PHE A 133 -34.68 -21.19 51.53
N PRO A 134 -34.37 -21.94 50.46
CA PRO A 134 -34.90 -23.29 50.26
C PRO A 134 -34.19 -24.25 51.23
N HIS A 135 -34.95 -25.03 51.99
CA HIS A 135 -34.43 -26.12 52.80
C HIS A 135 -34.88 -27.45 52.17
N GLU A 136 -33.90 -28.32 51.96
CA GLU A 136 -34.01 -29.67 51.40
C GLU A 136 -34.64 -30.63 52.43
N GLU A 137 -35.48 -31.55 51.95
CA GLU A 137 -36.19 -32.60 52.71
C GLU A 137 -35.22 -33.71 53.18
N PRO A 138 -35.56 -34.44 54.23
CA PRO A 138 -36.30 -35.71 54.03
C PRO A 138 -37.45 -35.97 55.01
#